data_AF-A0A7V0PU82-F1
#
_entry.id   AF-A0A7V0PU82-F1
#
_cell.length_a   1.000
_cell.length_b   1.000
_cell.length_c   1.000
_cell.angle_alpha   90.00
_cell.angle_beta   90.00
_cell.angle_gamma   90.00
#
_symmetry.space_group_name_H-M   'P 1'
#
loop_
_entity.id
_entity.type
_entity.pdbx_description
1 polymer ?
#
loop_
_entity_poly.entity_id
_entity_poly.type
_entity_poly.pdbx_seq_one_letter_code
_entity_poly.pdbx_strand_id
1 'polypeptide(L)'
;MGKLLSFASKTTRFGIDWGHYSVKLVGLQKRGNKPQLTHCALFPIPAGAGKSSVQEKISHKIESWNEKDAPASFGMEGKDVSVRYMKLPEMSKREFQKAAIWEIRDQMYFKAEDAYFRLSYLGVLPDGSVKKSHGVVYAIRKS
;
A
#
# COMPACT_ATOMS: atom_id res chain seq x y z
N MET A 1 -2.52 -11.49 4.77
CA MET A 1 -3.54 -10.93 3.85
C MET A 1 -3.64 -9.43 4.06
N GLY A 2 -2.90 -8.65 3.26
CA GLY A 2 -3.32 -7.28 3.00
C GLY A 2 -4.70 -7.36 2.35
N LYS A 3 -5.69 -6.62 2.87
CA LYS A 3 -6.98 -6.48 2.20
C LYS A 3 -6.71 -5.72 0.89
N LEU A 4 -6.40 -6.46 -0.17
CA LEU A 4 -6.43 -5.97 -1.53
C LEU A 4 -7.89 -5.58 -1.78
N LEU A 5 -8.17 -4.27 -1.72
CA LEU A 5 -9.42 -3.61 -2.12
C LEU A 5 -10.68 -4.46 -1.87
N SER A 6 -11.08 -4.65 -0.60
CA SER A 6 -12.38 -5.29 -0.33
C SER A 6 -13.50 -4.33 -0.73
N PHE A 7 -14.07 -4.50 -1.92
CA PHE A 7 -15.17 -3.70 -2.46
C PHE A 7 -16.52 -3.95 -1.77
N ALA A 8 -16.57 -4.02 -0.44
CA ALA A 8 -17.77 -4.45 0.30
C ALA A 8 -18.91 -3.41 0.35
N SER A 9 -18.68 -2.17 -0.10
CA SER A 9 -19.64 -1.08 0.02
C SER A 9 -20.16 -0.61 -1.35
N LYS A 10 -21.40 -0.07 -1.35
CA LYS A 10 -21.94 0.76 -2.44
C LYS A 10 -21.28 2.14 -2.49
N THR A 11 -20.30 2.45 -1.65
CA THR A 11 -19.59 3.73 -1.70
C THR A 11 -18.44 3.65 -2.71
N THR A 12 -18.21 4.74 -3.42
CA THR A 12 -17.03 4.88 -4.28
C THR A 12 -15.77 4.70 -3.44
N ARG A 13 -14.76 4.02 -3.99
CA ARG A 13 -13.40 3.99 -3.45
C ARG A 13 -12.46 4.56 -4.48
N PHE A 14 -11.58 5.45 -4.06
CA PHE A 14 -10.60 6.06 -4.96
C PHE A 14 -9.25 5.34 -4.90
N GLY A 15 -8.68 5.05 -6.07
CA GLY A 15 -7.27 4.76 -6.25
C GLY A 15 -6.56 6.02 -6.73
N ILE A 16 -5.45 6.37 -6.08
CA ILE A 16 -4.60 7.51 -6.43
C ILE A 16 -3.22 6.99 -6.79
N ASP A 17 -2.81 7.21 -8.05
CA ASP A 17 -1.47 6.94 -8.53
C ASP A 17 -0.72 8.26 -8.67
N TRP A 18 0.20 8.53 -7.74
CA TRP A 18 1.00 9.74 -7.73
C TRP A 18 2.27 9.54 -8.57
N GLY A 19 2.19 9.90 -9.85
CA GLY A 19 3.33 9.87 -10.75
C GLY A 19 4.18 11.14 -10.69
N HIS A 20 5.27 11.14 -11.46
CA HIS A 20 6.15 12.31 -11.57
C HIS A 20 5.54 13.44 -12.41
N TYR A 21 4.84 13.10 -13.49
CA TYR A 21 4.27 14.07 -14.44
C TYR A 21 2.77 14.29 -14.29
N SER A 22 2.10 13.38 -13.59
CA SER A 22 0.66 13.41 -13.44
C SER A 22 0.20 12.59 -12.25
N VAL A 23 -0.90 13.00 -11.62
CA VAL A 23 -1.65 12.17 -10.68
C VAL A 23 -2.88 11.60 -11.39
N LYS A 24 -3.08 10.28 -11.28
CA LYS A 24 -4.27 9.60 -11.79
C LYS A 24 -5.21 9.32 -10.62
N LEU A 25 -6.48 9.65 -10.79
CA LEU A 25 -7.54 9.41 -9.82
C LEU A 25 -8.61 8.52 -10.45
N VAL A 26 -8.85 7.35 -9.86
CA VAL A 26 -9.81 6.36 -10.36
C VAL A 26 -10.80 6.01 -9.26
N GLY A 27 -12.08 6.27 -9.49
CA GLY A 27 -13.18 5.89 -8.58
C GLY A 27 -13.83 4.59 -9.04
N LEU A 28 -13.91 3.61 -8.14
CA LEU A 28 -14.56 2.33 -8.39
C LEU A 28 -15.67 2.07 -7.36
N GLN A 29 -16.79 1.51 -7.82
CA GLN A 29 -17.89 1.05 -6.99
C GLN A 29 -18.19 -0.43 -7.29
N LYS A 30 -18.63 -1.20 -6.31
CA LYS A 30 -19.12 -2.56 -6.56
C LYS A 30 -20.55 -2.53 -7.10
N ARG A 31 -20.78 -3.11 -8.27
CA ARG A 31 -22.13 -3.41 -8.78
C ARG A 31 -22.27 -4.92 -8.98
N GLY A 32 -23.11 -5.55 -8.17
CA GLY A 32 -23.18 -7.01 -8.09
C GLY A 32 -21.82 -7.60 -7.68
N ASN A 33 -21.26 -8.49 -8.49
CA ASN A 33 -19.93 -9.09 -8.26
C ASN A 33 -18.80 -8.44 -9.08
N LYS A 34 -19.07 -7.34 -9.80
CA LYS A 34 -18.08 -6.69 -10.65
C LYS A 34 -17.73 -5.29 -10.15
N PRO A 35 -16.46 -4.88 -10.22
CA PRO A 35 -16.11 -3.47 -10.06
C PRO A 35 -16.61 -2.69 -11.28
N GLN A 36 -17.12 -1.49 -11.05
CA GLN A 36 -17.49 -0.54 -12.09
C GLN A 36 -16.75 0.77 -11.88
N LEU A 37 -16.22 1.32 -12.98
CA LEU A 37 -15.68 2.67 -13.02
C LEU A 37 -16.79 3.70 -12.83
N THR A 38 -16.69 4.51 -11.79
CA THR A 38 -17.61 5.64 -11.53
C THR A 38 -16.97 6.97 -11.90
N HIS A 39 -15.66 7.11 -11.66
CA HIS A 39 -14.95 8.35 -11.92
C HIS A 39 -13.54 8.09 -12.45
N CYS A 40 -13.06 8.97 -13.31
CA CYS A 40 -11.68 9.00 -13.77
C CYS A 40 -11.25 10.45 -13.97
N ALA A 41 -10.07 10.81 -13.46
CA ALA A 41 -9.46 12.10 -13.72
C ALA A 41 -7.93 11.96 -13.80
N LEU A 42 -7.33 12.81 -14.63
CA LEU A 42 -5.90 12.95 -14.79
C LEU A 42 -5.52 14.40 -14.45
N PHE A 43 -4.57 14.57 -13.54
CA PHE A 43 -4.06 15.87 -13.12
C PHE A 43 -2.60 15.98 -13.54
N PRO A 44 -2.26 16.74 -14.59
CA PRO A 44 -0.88 17.05 -14.91
C PRO A 44 -0.21 17.76 -13.73
N ILE A 45 1.06 17.45 -13.47
CA ILE A 45 1.91 18.13 -12.50
C ILE A 45 2.80 19.10 -13.28
N PRO A 46 2.52 20.41 -13.26
CA PRO A 46 3.36 21.38 -13.95
C PRO A 46 4.79 21.38 -13.37
N ALA A 47 5.77 21.69 -14.21
CA ALA A 47 7.15 21.87 -13.74
C ALA A 47 7.21 22.94 -12.66
N GLY A 48 7.87 22.63 -11.54
CA GLY A 48 7.96 23.54 -10.39
C GLY A 48 6.70 23.66 -9.53
N ALA A 49 5.61 22.97 -9.87
CA ALA A 49 4.41 22.97 -9.02
C ALA A 49 4.65 22.19 -7.72
N GLY A 50 4.34 22.82 -6.59
CA GLY A 50 4.33 22.15 -5.29
C GLY A 50 3.21 21.10 -5.20
N LYS A 51 3.45 20.03 -4.42
CA LYS A 51 2.47 18.95 -4.21
C LYS A 51 1.11 19.47 -3.72
N SER A 52 1.10 20.51 -2.89
CA SER A 52 -0.12 21.11 -2.32
C SER A 52 -1.09 21.62 -3.39
N SER A 53 -0.59 22.25 -4.45
CA SER A 53 -1.45 22.77 -5.54
C SER A 53 -2.19 21.67 -6.30
N VAL A 54 -1.58 20.49 -6.41
CA VAL A 54 -2.20 19.31 -7.05
C VAL A 54 -3.19 18.65 -6.08
N GLN A 55 -2.86 18.62 -4.79
CA GLN A 55 -3.77 18.12 -3.75
C GLN A 55 -5.07 18.92 -3.70
N GLU A 56 -5.01 20.25 -3.74
CA GLU A 56 -6.22 21.11 -3.77
C GLU A 56 -7.10 20.81 -4.99
N LYS A 57 -6.51 20.67 -6.18
CA LYS A 57 -7.24 20.30 -7.40
C LYS A 57 -7.92 18.93 -7.29
N ILE A 58 -7.25 17.96 -6.66
CA ILE A 58 -7.81 16.64 -6.42
C ILE A 58 -8.98 16.73 -5.43
N SER A 59 -8.81 17.44 -4.31
CA SER A 59 -9.86 17.64 -3.30
C SER A 59 -11.11 18.30 -3.90
N HIS A 60 -10.94 19.41 -4.62
CA HIS A 60 -12.06 20.07 -5.31
C HIS A 60 -12.74 19.15 -6.32
N LYS A 61 -11.98 18.29 -7.02
CA LYS A 61 -12.58 17.35 -7.96
C LYS A 61 -13.42 16.29 -7.24
N ILE A 62 -12.94 15.75 -6.13
CA ILE A 62 -13.67 14.78 -5.30
C ILE A 62 -14.93 15.41 -4.71
N GLU A 63 -14.84 16.65 -4.22
CA GLU A 63 -15.99 17.42 -3.73
C GLU A 63 -17.02 17.66 -4.83
N SER A 64 -16.60 17.99 -6.06
CA SER A 64 -17.50 18.17 -7.21
C SER A 64 -18.27 16.90 -7.59
N TRP A 65 -17.80 15.73 -7.15
CA TRP A 65 -18.49 14.45 -7.31
C TRP A 65 -19.37 14.08 -6.11
N ASN A 66 -19.43 14.91 -5.07
CA ASN A 66 -20.08 14.62 -3.79
C ASN A 66 -19.51 13.40 -3.06
N GLU A 67 -18.22 13.14 -3.20
CA GLU A 67 -17.53 11.94 -2.68
C GLU A 67 -16.43 12.29 -1.66
N LYS A 68 -16.57 13.40 -0.93
CA LYS A 68 -15.54 13.92 0.00
C LYS A 68 -15.09 12.91 1.07
N ASP A 69 -15.98 12.01 1.48
CA ASP A 69 -15.74 11.00 2.52
C ASP A 69 -15.39 9.61 1.94
N ALA A 70 -15.22 9.53 0.61
CA ALA A 70 -14.88 8.28 -0.05
C ALA A 70 -13.45 7.83 0.34
N PRO A 71 -13.27 6.56 0.77
CA PRO A 71 -11.95 6.08 1.13
C PRO A 71 -11.02 6.05 -0.08
N ALA A 72 -9.82 6.56 0.11
CA ALA A 72 -8.76 6.56 -0.89
C ALA A 72 -7.66 5.54 -0.56
N SER A 73 -7.04 4.98 -1.60
CA SER A 73 -5.84 4.15 -1.52
C SER A 73 -4.80 4.73 -2.46
N PHE A 74 -3.55 4.83 -2.01
CA PHE A 74 -2.44 5.35 -2.80
C PHE A 74 -1.30 4.36 -2.88
N GLY A 75 -0.57 4.40 -3.99
CA GLY A 75 0.72 3.71 -4.13
C GLY A 75 1.83 4.49 -3.45
N MET A 76 2.80 3.78 -2.88
CA MET A 76 4.04 4.39 -2.38
C MET A 76 5.15 4.22 -3.42
N GLU A 77 6.06 5.19 -3.51
CA GLU A 77 7.23 5.07 -4.37
C GLU A 77 8.15 3.95 -3.86
N GLY A 78 8.74 3.17 -4.77
CA GLY A 78 9.58 2.02 -4.42
C GLY A 78 10.81 2.38 -3.60
N LYS A 79 11.35 3.60 -3.75
CA LYS A 79 12.50 4.08 -2.95
C LYS A 79 12.20 4.19 -1.46
N ASP A 80 10.92 4.34 -1.10
CA ASP A 80 10.47 4.51 0.28
C ASP A 80 10.03 3.19 0.92
N VAL A 81 10.13 2.06 0.19
CA VAL A 81 9.67 0.74 0.63
C VAL A 81 10.74 -0.33 0.39
N SER A 82 11.22 -0.96 1.46
CA SER A 82 11.99 -2.21 1.38
C SER A 82 11.04 -3.40 1.50
N VAL A 83 11.05 -4.28 0.50
CA VAL A 83 10.25 -5.52 0.47
C VAL A 83 11.16 -6.73 0.48
N ARG A 84 10.89 -7.67 1.40
CA ARG A 84 11.65 -8.93 1.53
C ARG A 84 10.72 -10.10 1.78
N TYR A 85 10.93 -11.17 1.03
CA TYR A 85 10.35 -12.46 1.35
C TYR A 85 11.27 -13.18 2.33
N MET A 86 10.71 -13.68 3.43
CA MET A 86 11.45 -14.30 4.52
C MET A 86 10.98 -15.73 4.73
N LYS A 87 11.92 -16.64 4.95
CA LYS A 87 11.69 -18.00 5.47
C LYS A 87 12.50 -18.17 6.75
N LEU A 88 11.81 -18.40 7.85
CA LEU A 88 12.42 -18.59 9.17
C LEU A 88 11.96 -19.94 9.73
N PRO A 89 12.61 -20.48 10.77
CA PRO A 89 12.14 -21.69 11.46
C PRO A 89 10.64 -21.61 11.78
N GLU A 90 9.96 -22.76 11.81
CA GLU A 90 8.54 -22.80 12.18
C GLU A 90 8.33 -22.16 13.56
N MET A 91 7.44 -21.17 13.60
CA MET A 91 7.10 -20.40 14.79
C MET A 91 5.73 -19.76 14.62
N SER A 92 5.14 -19.28 15.72
CA SER A 92 3.86 -18.59 15.66
C SER A 92 3.94 -17.33 14.77
N LYS A 93 2.79 -16.90 14.23
CA LYS A 93 2.72 -15.67 13.43
C LYS A 93 3.31 -14.44 14.15
N ARG A 94 3.12 -14.35 15.48
CA ARG A 94 3.64 -13.24 16.31
C ARG A 94 5.15 -13.29 16.44
N GLU A 95 5.72 -14.48 16.63
CA GLU A 95 7.17 -14.68 16.69
C GLU A 95 7.80 -14.43 15.33
N PHE A 96 7.19 -14.94 14.25
CA PHE A 96 7.64 -14.70 12.88
C PHE A 96 7.71 -13.21 12.58
N GLN A 97 6.72 -12.43 13.01
CA GLN A 97 6.75 -10.98 12.84
C GLN A 97 7.94 -10.32 13.55
N LYS A 98 8.23 -10.70 14.79
CA LYS A 98 9.37 -10.14 15.53
C LYS A 98 10.70 -10.54 14.91
N ALA A 99 10.87 -11.84 14.61
CA ALA A 99 12.08 -12.37 14.03
C ALA A 99 12.34 -11.78 12.65
N ALA A 100 11.32 -11.73 11.78
CA ALA A 100 11.47 -11.19 10.44
C ALA A 100 11.80 -9.70 10.42
N ILE A 101 11.26 -8.90 11.36
CA ILE A 101 11.63 -7.48 11.51
C ILE A 101 13.09 -7.37 12.00
N TRP A 102 13.48 -8.19 12.97
CA TRP A 102 14.84 -8.18 13.51
C TRP A 102 15.88 -8.49 12.43
N GLU A 103 15.64 -9.51 11.60
CA GLU A 103 16.53 -9.92 10.51
C GLU A 103 16.75 -8.83 9.46
N ILE A 104 15.70 -8.09 9.08
CA ILE A 104 15.81 -7.09 8.02
C ILE A 104 16.29 -5.73 8.51
N ARG A 105 16.32 -5.48 9.83
CA ARG A 105 16.54 -4.14 10.39
C ARG A 105 17.89 -3.53 9.98
N ASP A 106 18.89 -4.38 9.79
CA ASP A 106 20.27 -3.99 9.47
C ASP A 106 20.54 -4.06 7.95
N GLN A 107 19.55 -4.47 7.14
CA GLN A 107 19.65 -4.62 5.69
C GLN A 107 18.94 -3.49 4.91
N MET A 108 18.36 -2.52 5.60
CA MET A 108 17.62 -1.41 5.00
C MET A 108 18.53 -0.20 4.77
N TYR A 109 18.20 0.62 3.77
CA TYR A 109 18.89 1.88 3.49
C TYR A 109 18.48 3.04 4.41
N PHE A 110 17.69 2.77 5.43
CA PHE A 110 17.23 3.71 6.44
C PHE A 110 17.15 3.00 7.79
N LYS A 111 17.19 3.75 8.89
CA LYS A 111 17.16 3.16 10.23
C LYS A 111 15.80 2.55 10.53
N ALA A 112 15.79 1.47 11.31
CA ALA A 112 14.56 0.81 11.72
C ALA A 112 13.62 1.70 12.57
N GLU A 113 14.19 2.64 13.35
CA GLU A 113 13.41 3.64 14.09
C GLU A 113 12.61 4.58 13.18
N ASP A 114 13.10 4.80 11.96
CA ASP A 114 12.49 5.62 10.92
C ASP A 114 11.56 4.80 10.01
N ALA A 115 11.13 3.60 10.43
CA ALA A 115 10.35 2.69 9.59
C ALA A 115 8.99 2.32 10.20
N TYR A 116 7.97 2.23 9.36
CA TYR A 116 6.78 1.45 9.62
C TYR A 116 6.95 0.05 9.06
N PHE A 117 6.83 -0.96 9.91
CA PHE A 117 6.84 -2.35 9.47
C PHE A 117 5.42 -2.87 9.22
N ARG A 118 5.27 -3.62 8.14
CA ARG A 118 4.09 -4.44 7.84
C ARG A 118 4.55 -5.83 7.44
N LEU A 119 3.71 -6.82 7.74
CA LEU A 119 4.02 -8.21 7.44
C LEU A 119 2.78 -8.91 6.88
N SER A 120 2.96 -9.64 5.79
CA SER A 120 2.00 -10.62 5.32
C SER A 120 2.55 -12.01 5.60
N TYR A 121 2.08 -12.61 6.70
CA TYR A 121 2.31 -14.03 6.99
C TYR A 121 1.56 -14.88 5.97
N LEU A 122 2.27 -15.81 5.34
CA LEU A 122 1.73 -16.64 4.27
C LEU A 122 1.45 -18.07 4.74
N GLY A 123 2.19 -18.57 5.73
CA GLY A 123 1.97 -19.89 6.29
C GLY A 123 3.27 -20.57 6.69
N VAL A 124 3.18 -21.90 6.82
CA VAL A 124 4.32 -22.78 7.01
C VAL A 124 4.45 -23.63 5.75
N LEU A 125 5.68 -23.76 5.25
CA LEU A 125 6.00 -24.64 4.12
C LEU A 125 7.11 -25.63 4.50
N PRO A 126 7.14 -26.83 3.89
CA PRO A 126 8.29 -27.72 4.01
C PRO A 126 9.50 -27.13 3.29
N ASP A 127 10.68 -27.23 3.91
CA ASP A 127 11.98 -26.82 3.36
C ASP A 127 13.02 -27.90 3.69
N GLY A 128 13.10 -28.92 2.83
CA GLY A 128 13.88 -30.13 3.11
C GLY A 128 13.27 -30.96 4.25
N SER A 129 14.08 -31.30 5.25
CA SER A 129 13.63 -32.05 6.44
C SER A 129 12.99 -31.17 7.52
N VAL A 130 12.99 -29.85 7.35
CA VAL A 130 12.47 -28.89 8.34
C VAL A 130 11.26 -28.14 7.79
N LYS A 131 10.42 -27.63 8.70
CA LYS A 131 9.33 -26.72 8.37
C LYS A 131 9.77 -25.28 8.60
N LYS A 132 9.34 -24.38 7.73
CA LYS A 132 9.62 -22.94 7.83
C LYS A 132 8.37 -22.10 7.76
N SER A 133 8.24 -21.19 8.70
CA SER A 133 7.30 -20.08 8.63
C SER A 133 7.78 -19.10 7.56
N HIS A 134 6.88 -18.64 6.70
CA HIS A 134 7.24 -17.72 5.62
C HIS A 134 6.23 -16.59 5.42
N GLY A 135 6.73 -15.49 4.86
CA GLY A 135 5.94 -14.28 4.65
C GLY A 135 6.72 -13.19 3.95
N VAL A 136 6.03 -12.09 3.69
CA VAL A 136 6.63 -10.87 3.11
C VAL A 136 6.64 -9.78 4.17
N VAL A 137 7.82 -9.21 4.42
CA VAL A 137 8.00 -8.03 5.27
C VAL A 137 8.15 -6.81 4.38
N TYR A 138 7.45 -5.76 4.76
CA TYR A 138 7.52 -4.44 4.16
C TYR A 138 8.03 -3.48 5.24
N ALA A 139 9.14 -2.82 4.98
CA ALA A 139 9.60 -1.70 5.78
C ALA A 139 9.40 -0.42 4.97
N ILE A 140 8.62 0.50 5.52
CA ILE A 140 8.19 1.72 4.85
C ILE A 140 8.83 2.88 5.60
N ARG A 141 9.60 3.71 4.92
CA ARG A 141 10.25 4.87 5.54
C ARG A 141 9.19 5.87 6.04
N LYS A 142 9.35 6.35 7.27
CA LYS A 142 8.59 7.48 7.81
C LYS A 142 9.08 8.74 7.09
N SER A 143 8.16 9.45 6.46
CA SER A 143 8.39 10.76 5.85
C SER A 143 8.51 11.85 6.90
#